data_AF-A0A2T4U6R9-F1
#
_entry.id   AF-A0A2T4U6R9-F1
#
_cell.length_a   1.000
_cell.length_b   1.000
_cell.length_c   1.000
_cell.angle_alpha   90.00
_cell.angle_beta   90.00
_cell.angle_gamma   90.00
#
_symmetry.space_group_name_H-M   'P 1'
#
loop_
_entity.id
_entity.type
_entity.pdbx_description
1 polymer ?
#
loop_
_entity_poly.entity_id
_entity_poly.type
_entity_poly.pdbx_seq_one_letter_code
_entity_poly.pdbx_strand_id
1 'polypeptide(L)'
;MNIENELKSDFLLTHKSFAAKSLSWLNKHLDSFSPTRNNNLCLDGVKAFSELSLLYTYLKKRNHLEFEAEISNWQSFFENHLKNKLYAEAVRKRPKEAYHMMFPYLQLRSTGYKSGYYEESHQYMINWGHYDSIELVPFRKMDLEYFLWKSDLQGEPDWIKHFPSTILGRFQSTITLDESAAYSITHTLFYMTDFGNRSLSLSQSDIDEIANVLEALLIHYWRVGHYDLMGELLINLTFLEKNNTYLYRNARNAFLNAWNEDGSIPAMKNKRNESEQSEFSFCYHTTLVGVLLCAVEINKTLQKEASK
;
A
#
# COMPACT_ATOMS: atom_id res chain seq x y z
N MET A 1 27.46 -6.08 -27.03
CA MET A 1 26.26 -5.81 -26.22
C MET A 1 26.63 -6.18 -24.79
N ASN A 2 26.47 -5.25 -23.84
CA ASN A 2 27.12 -5.31 -22.52
C ASN A 2 26.33 -6.24 -21.58
N ILE A 3 26.98 -7.18 -20.88
CA ILE A 3 26.35 -8.17 -19.98
C ILE A 3 25.42 -7.50 -18.95
N GLU A 4 25.77 -6.29 -18.48
CA GLU A 4 24.95 -5.50 -17.56
C GLU A 4 23.58 -5.11 -18.16
N ASN A 5 23.51 -4.83 -19.46
CA ASN A 5 22.26 -4.47 -20.13
C ASN A 5 21.34 -5.70 -20.29
N GLU A 6 21.91 -6.88 -20.53
CA GLU A 6 21.15 -8.14 -20.63
C GLU A 6 20.58 -8.55 -19.27
N LEU A 7 21.40 -8.54 -18.21
CA LEU A 7 20.94 -8.82 -16.83
C LEU A 7 19.84 -7.85 -16.38
N LYS A 8 19.95 -6.58 -16.77
CA LYS A 8 18.94 -5.57 -16.47
C LYS A 8 17.64 -5.79 -17.23
N SER A 9 17.73 -6.14 -18.51
CA SER A 9 16.55 -6.45 -19.33
C SER A 9 15.80 -7.65 -18.75
N ASP A 10 16.53 -8.68 -18.35
CA ASP A 10 15.97 -9.89 -17.72
C ASP A 10 15.29 -9.56 -16.37
N PHE A 11 15.92 -8.70 -15.55
CA PHE A 11 15.32 -8.19 -14.32
C PHE A 11 13.98 -7.50 -14.60
N LEU A 12 13.94 -6.50 -15.50
CA LEU A 12 12.71 -5.77 -15.80
C LEU A 12 11.60 -6.68 -16.35
N LEU A 13 11.97 -7.60 -17.26
CA LEU A 13 11.02 -8.56 -17.84
C LEU A 13 10.41 -9.46 -16.76
N THR A 14 11.25 -9.96 -15.84
CA THR A 14 10.82 -10.81 -14.73
C THR A 14 9.79 -10.10 -13.84
N HIS A 15 10.04 -8.85 -13.45
CA HIS A 15 9.12 -8.10 -12.57
C HIS A 15 7.80 -7.78 -13.25
N LYS A 16 7.87 -7.38 -14.51
CA LYS A 16 6.67 -7.13 -15.32
C LYS A 16 5.83 -8.40 -15.43
N SER A 17 6.46 -9.56 -15.60
CA SER A 17 5.75 -10.84 -15.64
C SER A 17 5.07 -11.19 -14.32
N PHE A 18 5.76 -11.04 -13.17
CA PHE A 18 5.16 -11.27 -11.85
C PHE A 18 3.97 -10.33 -11.60
N ALA A 19 4.16 -9.03 -11.82
CA ALA A 19 3.12 -8.03 -11.64
C ALA A 19 1.91 -8.30 -12.55
N ALA A 20 2.12 -8.60 -13.83
CA ALA A 20 1.02 -8.89 -14.77
C ALA A 20 0.21 -10.13 -14.36
N LYS A 21 0.86 -11.20 -13.88
CA LYS A 21 0.15 -12.39 -13.34
C LYS A 21 -0.69 -12.03 -12.13
N SER A 22 -0.13 -11.28 -11.17
CA SER A 22 -0.86 -10.83 -9.99
C SER A 22 -2.03 -9.92 -10.35
N LEU A 23 -1.86 -8.99 -11.30
CA LEU A 23 -2.94 -8.14 -11.79
C LEU A 23 -4.05 -8.95 -12.48
N SER A 24 -3.70 -9.99 -13.24
CA SER A 24 -4.67 -10.94 -13.80
C SER A 24 -5.46 -11.67 -12.71
N TRP A 25 -4.77 -12.14 -11.66
CA TRP A 25 -5.43 -12.75 -10.50
C TRP A 25 -6.38 -11.78 -9.78
N LEU A 26 -5.96 -10.53 -9.58
CA LEU A 26 -6.76 -9.48 -8.95
C LEU A 26 -8.00 -9.17 -9.80
N ASN A 27 -7.86 -9.10 -11.12
CA ASN A 27 -8.99 -8.94 -12.05
C ASN A 27 -10.01 -10.06 -11.96
N LYS A 28 -9.54 -11.31 -11.90
CA LYS A 28 -10.41 -12.48 -11.74
C LYS A 28 -11.22 -12.43 -10.43
N HIS A 29 -10.69 -11.76 -9.40
CA HIS A 29 -11.32 -11.63 -8.09
C HIS A 29 -11.90 -10.24 -7.82
N LEU A 30 -12.08 -9.40 -8.86
CA LEU A 30 -12.47 -8.00 -8.68
C LEU A 30 -13.77 -7.83 -7.86
N ASP A 31 -14.76 -8.71 -8.06
CA ASP A 31 -16.02 -8.70 -7.29
C ASP A 31 -15.80 -8.91 -5.77
N SER A 32 -14.74 -9.61 -5.37
CA SER A 32 -14.41 -9.83 -3.96
C SER A 32 -13.93 -8.55 -3.26
N PHE A 33 -13.47 -7.55 -4.01
CA PHE A 33 -13.15 -6.21 -3.51
C PHE A 33 -14.39 -5.32 -3.31
N SER A 34 -15.60 -5.80 -3.62
CA SER A 34 -16.80 -4.98 -3.44
C SER A 34 -17.00 -4.60 -1.97
N PRO A 35 -17.19 -3.30 -1.64
CA PRO A 35 -17.48 -2.84 -0.29
C PRO A 35 -18.90 -3.21 0.18
N THR A 36 -19.71 -3.78 -0.72
CA THR A 36 -21.09 -4.20 -0.45
C THR A 36 -21.32 -5.65 -0.88
N ARG A 37 -21.97 -6.45 -0.04
CA ARG A 37 -22.34 -7.85 -0.33
C ARG A 37 -23.74 -8.12 0.17
N ASN A 38 -24.56 -8.85 -0.61
CA ASN A 38 -25.94 -9.20 -0.25
C ASN A 38 -26.75 -7.99 0.26
N ASN A 39 -26.64 -6.86 -0.45
CA ASN A 39 -27.28 -5.58 -0.11
C ASN A 39 -26.92 -5.01 1.28
N ASN A 40 -25.75 -5.37 1.81
CA ASN A 40 -25.19 -4.88 3.07
C ASN A 40 -23.77 -4.35 2.89
N LEU A 41 -23.35 -3.42 3.75
CA LEU A 41 -21.95 -3.02 3.84
C LEU A 41 -21.11 -4.18 4.39
N CYS A 42 -19.98 -4.45 3.75
CA CYS A 42 -19.03 -5.47 4.17
C CYS A 42 -17.72 -4.77 4.57
N LEU A 43 -17.38 -4.73 5.87
CA LEU A 43 -16.21 -4.01 6.37
C LEU A 43 -14.89 -4.53 5.77
N ASP A 44 -14.74 -5.84 5.65
CA ASP A 44 -13.58 -6.44 4.97
C ASP A 44 -13.52 -6.03 3.50
N GLY A 45 -14.69 -5.94 2.85
CA GLY A 45 -14.83 -5.39 1.51
C GLY A 45 -14.41 -3.92 1.43
N VAL A 46 -14.77 -3.08 2.41
CA VAL A 46 -14.35 -1.66 2.48
C VAL A 46 -12.83 -1.56 2.60
N LYS A 47 -12.21 -2.39 3.43
CA LYS A 47 -10.75 -2.45 3.57
C LYS A 47 -10.10 -2.83 2.24
N ALA A 48 -10.49 -3.96 1.66
CA ALA A 48 -9.94 -4.44 0.39
C ALA A 48 -10.14 -3.42 -0.74
N PHE A 49 -11.33 -2.80 -0.84
CA PHE A 49 -11.65 -1.76 -1.81
C PHE A 49 -10.73 -0.54 -1.70
N SER A 50 -10.41 -0.13 -0.47
CA SER A 50 -9.50 0.98 -0.19
C SER A 50 -8.07 0.66 -0.62
N GLU A 51 -7.57 -0.53 -0.28
CA GLU A 51 -6.22 -0.98 -0.64
C GLU A 51 -6.06 -1.15 -2.16
N LEU A 52 -7.07 -1.67 -2.86
CA LEU A 52 -7.08 -1.75 -4.32
C LEU A 52 -7.02 -0.34 -4.95
N SER A 53 -7.75 0.63 -4.39
CA SER A 53 -7.76 2.01 -4.91
C SER A 53 -6.42 2.73 -4.71
N LEU A 54 -5.68 2.40 -3.66
CA LEU A 54 -4.31 2.87 -3.43
C LEU A 54 -3.37 2.34 -4.51
N LEU A 55 -3.38 1.02 -4.76
CA LEU A 55 -2.55 0.41 -5.81
C LEU A 55 -2.89 0.99 -7.19
N TYR A 56 -4.18 1.08 -7.52
CA TYR A 56 -4.66 1.68 -8.77
C TYR A 56 -4.08 3.09 -8.98
N THR A 57 -4.21 3.94 -7.96
CA THR A 57 -3.76 5.32 -8.00
C THR A 57 -2.25 5.41 -8.15
N TYR A 58 -1.51 4.56 -7.44
CA TYR A 58 -0.05 4.47 -7.57
C TYR A 58 0.35 4.13 -9.01
N LEU A 59 -0.22 3.07 -9.58
CA LEU A 59 0.10 2.61 -10.94
C LEU A 59 -0.23 3.69 -11.99
N LYS A 60 -1.41 4.31 -11.88
CA LYS A 60 -1.87 5.36 -12.80
C LYS A 60 -0.99 6.61 -12.75
N LYS A 61 -0.65 7.10 -11.55
CA LYS A 61 0.19 8.30 -11.38
C LYS A 61 1.63 8.11 -11.84
N ARG A 62 2.14 6.88 -11.77
CA ARG A 62 3.49 6.53 -12.24
C ARG A 62 3.53 6.18 -13.74
N ASN A 63 2.40 6.23 -14.43
CA ASN A 63 2.29 5.95 -15.86
C ASN A 63 2.88 4.58 -16.24
N HIS A 64 2.56 3.54 -15.47
CA HIS A 64 2.91 2.16 -15.81
C HIS A 64 2.04 1.67 -16.99
N LEU A 65 2.36 2.16 -18.20
CA LEU A 65 1.67 1.81 -19.44
C LEU A 65 1.67 0.30 -19.71
N GLU A 66 2.69 -0.41 -19.20
CA GLU A 66 2.78 -1.86 -19.29
C GLU A 66 1.66 -2.61 -18.55
N PHE A 67 0.92 -1.93 -17.66
CA PHE A 67 -0.19 -2.49 -16.89
C PHE A 67 -1.54 -1.88 -17.24
N GLU A 68 -1.61 -1.01 -18.27
CA GLU A 68 -2.82 -0.27 -18.63
C GLU A 68 -3.97 -1.20 -19.04
N ALA A 69 -3.67 -2.27 -19.77
CA ALA A 69 -4.65 -3.27 -20.18
C ALA A 69 -5.27 -3.96 -18.95
N GLU A 70 -4.44 -4.33 -17.98
CA GLU A 70 -4.84 -5.04 -16.77
C GLU A 70 -5.69 -4.18 -15.84
N ILE A 71 -5.42 -2.87 -15.72
CA ILE A 71 -6.19 -1.99 -14.81
C ILE A 71 -7.34 -1.25 -15.51
N SER A 72 -7.55 -1.48 -16.80
CA SER A 72 -8.53 -0.77 -17.65
C SER A 72 -9.96 -0.77 -17.07
N ASN A 73 -10.38 -1.88 -16.46
CA ASN A 73 -11.72 -2.04 -15.89
C ASN A 73 -11.86 -1.53 -14.45
N TRP A 74 -10.74 -1.24 -13.76
CA TRP A 74 -10.78 -0.87 -12.34
C TRP A 74 -11.42 0.49 -12.12
N GLN A 75 -11.21 1.45 -13.03
CA GLN A 75 -11.84 2.75 -12.92
C GLN A 75 -13.37 2.62 -12.87
N SER A 76 -13.94 1.91 -13.84
CA SER A 76 -15.39 1.65 -13.90
C SER A 76 -15.88 0.92 -12.64
N PHE A 77 -15.12 -0.05 -12.13
CA PHE A 77 -15.42 -0.73 -10.88
C PHE A 77 -15.51 0.23 -9.70
N PHE A 78 -14.50 1.09 -9.50
CA PHE A 78 -14.52 2.09 -8.43
C PHE A 78 -15.68 3.07 -8.58
N GLU A 79 -15.89 3.61 -9.78
CA GLU A 79 -16.97 4.57 -10.03
C GLU A 79 -18.35 3.98 -9.75
N ASN A 80 -18.58 2.71 -10.11
CA ASN A 80 -19.83 2.02 -9.85
C ASN A 80 -20.08 1.85 -8.35
N HIS A 81 -19.05 1.48 -7.58
CA HIS A 81 -19.17 1.33 -6.13
C HIS A 81 -19.27 2.67 -5.38
N LEU A 82 -18.59 3.72 -5.86
CA LEU A 82 -18.76 5.08 -5.32
C LEU A 82 -20.16 5.64 -5.61
N LYS A 83 -20.78 5.29 -6.74
CA LYS A 83 -22.18 5.65 -7.05
C LYS A 83 -23.20 4.79 -6.31
N ASN A 84 -22.78 3.68 -5.69
CA ASN A 84 -23.67 2.82 -4.93
C ASN A 84 -24.17 3.56 -3.67
N LYS A 85 -25.48 3.77 -3.59
CA LYS A 85 -26.13 4.52 -2.51
C LYS A 85 -25.81 3.97 -1.12
N LEU A 86 -25.75 2.64 -0.97
CA LEU A 86 -25.47 1.99 0.31
C LEU A 86 -24.06 2.34 0.81
N TYR A 87 -23.07 2.37 -0.10
CA TYR A 87 -21.70 2.74 0.22
C TYR A 87 -21.55 4.26 0.43
N ALA A 88 -22.07 5.06 -0.50
CA ALA A 88 -21.97 6.52 -0.43
C ALA A 88 -22.60 7.09 0.85
N GLU A 89 -23.80 6.63 1.22
CA GLU A 89 -24.46 7.10 2.45
C GLU A 89 -23.77 6.64 3.74
N ALA A 90 -23.02 5.54 3.70
CA ALA A 90 -22.29 5.03 4.85
C ALA A 90 -21.28 6.05 5.38
N VAL A 91 -20.62 6.77 4.48
CA VAL A 91 -19.68 7.86 4.78
C VAL A 91 -20.29 8.90 5.72
N ARG A 92 -21.55 9.29 5.49
CA ARG A 92 -22.23 10.30 6.31
C ARG A 92 -22.86 9.70 7.57
N LYS A 93 -23.32 8.45 7.50
CA LYS A 93 -24.08 7.79 8.58
C LYS A 93 -23.19 7.16 9.66
N ARG A 94 -21.90 6.97 9.39
CA ARG A 94 -20.96 6.28 10.28
C ARG A 94 -19.74 7.15 10.60
N PRO A 95 -19.90 8.22 11.40
CA PRO A 95 -18.84 9.21 11.63
C PRO A 95 -17.49 8.62 12.08
N LYS A 96 -17.51 7.58 12.92
CA LYS A 96 -16.29 6.90 13.39
C LYS A 96 -15.52 6.15 12.29
N GLU A 97 -16.22 5.65 11.29
CA GLU A 97 -15.67 4.86 10.18
C GLU A 97 -15.58 5.67 8.87
N ALA A 98 -16.13 6.89 8.88
CA ALA A 98 -16.34 7.72 7.70
C ALA A 98 -15.04 8.00 6.96
N TYR A 99 -13.94 8.22 7.69
CA TYR A 99 -12.65 8.51 7.07
C TYR A 99 -12.14 7.32 6.23
N HIS A 100 -12.26 6.09 6.72
CA HIS A 100 -11.91 4.89 5.96
C HIS A 100 -12.79 4.72 4.72
N MET A 101 -14.08 5.04 4.83
CA MET A 101 -15.02 4.99 3.69
C MET A 101 -14.80 6.14 2.69
N MET A 102 -14.15 7.23 3.09
CA MET A 102 -13.73 8.30 2.20
C MET A 102 -12.51 7.92 1.36
N PHE A 103 -11.66 7.00 1.84
CA PHE A 103 -10.37 6.71 1.20
C PHE A 103 -10.49 6.44 -0.30
N PRO A 104 -11.27 5.46 -0.78
CA PRO A 104 -11.35 5.20 -2.22
C PRO A 104 -11.72 6.44 -3.05
N TYR A 105 -12.58 7.29 -2.51
CA TYR A 105 -12.90 8.57 -3.14
C TYR A 105 -11.69 9.51 -3.18
N LEU A 106 -10.98 9.71 -2.05
CA LEU A 106 -9.79 10.57 -1.99
C LEU A 106 -8.70 10.10 -2.95
N GLN A 107 -8.47 8.78 -3.03
CA GLN A 107 -7.53 8.19 -3.98
C GLN A 107 -7.94 8.49 -5.43
N LEU A 108 -9.18 8.21 -5.82
CA LEU A 108 -9.66 8.49 -7.17
C LEU A 108 -9.65 9.99 -7.49
N ARG A 109 -10.01 10.84 -6.52
CA ARG A 109 -9.96 12.30 -6.65
C ARG A 109 -8.58 12.79 -7.02
N SER A 110 -7.56 12.18 -6.43
CA SER A 110 -6.15 12.47 -6.74
C SER A 110 -5.74 12.13 -8.18
N THR A 111 -6.57 11.39 -8.92
CA THR A 111 -6.39 11.05 -10.35
C THR A 111 -7.33 11.83 -11.28
N GLY A 112 -8.07 12.81 -10.75
CA GLY A 112 -8.96 13.69 -11.51
C GLY A 112 -10.45 13.35 -11.43
N TYR A 113 -10.84 12.24 -10.80
CA TYR A 113 -12.26 11.91 -10.59
C TYR A 113 -12.91 12.93 -9.62
N LYS A 114 -14.15 13.34 -9.86
CA LYS A 114 -14.88 14.24 -8.95
C LYS A 114 -16.31 13.76 -8.75
N SER A 115 -16.78 13.80 -7.51
CA SER A 115 -18.17 13.48 -7.16
C SER A 115 -18.72 14.54 -6.22
N GLY A 116 -19.73 15.29 -6.66
CA GLY A 116 -20.36 16.33 -5.84
C GLY A 116 -20.88 15.81 -4.50
N TYR A 117 -21.35 14.55 -4.46
CA TYR A 117 -21.80 13.93 -3.21
C TYR A 117 -20.64 13.78 -2.20
N TYR A 118 -19.46 13.33 -2.64
CA TYR A 118 -18.33 13.12 -1.74
C TYR A 118 -17.62 14.43 -1.38
N GLU A 119 -17.57 15.42 -2.28
CA GLU A 119 -17.13 16.78 -1.96
C GLU A 119 -18.01 17.38 -0.85
N GLU A 120 -19.33 17.24 -0.97
CA GLU A 120 -20.27 17.69 0.06
C GLU A 120 -20.11 16.88 1.37
N SER A 121 -19.91 15.56 1.28
CA SER A 121 -19.62 14.71 2.45
C SER A 121 -18.37 15.17 3.19
N HIS A 122 -17.30 15.48 2.48
CA HIS A 122 -16.06 16.02 3.06
C HIS A 122 -16.33 17.33 3.81
N GLN A 123 -17.11 18.23 3.22
CA GLN A 123 -17.47 19.49 3.88
C GLN A 123 -18.30 19.27 5.15
N TYR A 124 -19.22 18.30 5.17
CA TYR A 124 -19.93 17.92 6.40
C TYR A 124 -18.98 17.38 7.47
N MET A 125 -18.02 16.54 7.08
CA MET A 125 -17.03 16.00 8.01
C MET A 125 -16.17 17.09 8.64
N ILE A 126 -15.80 18.14 7.90
CA ILE A 126 -15.13 19.32 8.45
C ILE A 126 -16.05 20.09 9.39
N ASN A 127 -17.23 20.48 8.91
CA ASN A 127 -18.16 21.35 9.64
C ASN A 127 -18.64 20.73 10.96
N TRP A 128 -18.73 19.41 11.03
CA TRP A 128 -19.14 18.68 12.23
C TRP A 128 -17.97 18.17 13.07
N GLY A 129 -16.73 18.52 12.70
CA GLY A 129 -15.53 18.13 13.45
C GLY A 129 -15.28 16.61 13.45
N HIS A 130 -15.79 15.88 12.46
CA HIS A 130 -15.66 14.42 12.42
C HIS A 130 -14.19 14.00 12.36
N TYR A 131 -13.38 14.63 11.52
CA TYR A 131 -11.95 14.32 11.42
C TYR A 131 -11.21 14.54 12.75
N ASP A 132 -11.59 15.57 13.51
CA ASP A 132 -10.95 15.91 14.79
C ASP A 132 -11.46 15.06 15.97
N SER A 133 -12.64 14.45 15.83
CA SER A 133 -13.30 13.69 16.90
C SER A 133 -12.88 12.21 16.98
N ILE A 134 -12.13 11.70 15.99
CA ILE A 134 -11.79 10.27 15.91
C ILE A 134 -10.48 10.01 16.64
N GLU A 135 -10.49 9.01 17.53
CA GLU A 135 -9.30 8.54 18.23
C GLU A 135 -8.45 7.67 17.28
N LEU A 136 -7.39 8.26 16.74
CA LEU A 136 -6.47 7.58 15.83
C LEU A 136 -5.11 7.37 16.49
N VAL A 137 -4.58 6.16 16.34
CA VAL A 137 -3.15 5.91 16.60
C VAL A 137 -2.30 6.73 15.62
N PRO A 138 -1.06 7.11 15.99
CA PRO A 138 -0.24 8.08 15.24
C PRO A 138 -0.14 7.83 13.73
N PHE A 139 0.16 6.60 13.30
CA PHE A 139 0.28 6.29 11.86
C PHE A 139 -1.07 6.35 11.11
N ARG A 140 -2.20 6.13 11.80
CA ARG A 140 -3.55 6.28 11.21
C ARG A 140 -3.95 7.74 11.07
N LYS A 141 -3.43 8.62 11.93
CA LYS A 141 -3.54 10.06 11.71
C LYS A 141 -2.79 10.48 10.44
N MET A 142 -1.56 9.98 10.27
CA MET A 142 -0.78 10.22 9.05
C MET A 142 -1.47 9.66 7.80
N ASP A 143 -2.11 8.49 7.90
CA ASP A 143 -2.93 7.88 6.84
C ASP A 143 -4.02 8.83 6.31
N LEU A 144 -4.81 9.41 7.24
CA LEU A 144 -5.84 10.38 6.92
C LEU A 144 -5.27 11.65 6.29
N GLU A 145 -4.27 12.26 6.93
CA GLU A 145 -3.65 13.50 6.47
C GLU A 145 -2.98 13.32 5.10
N TYR A 146 -2.36 12.16 4.86
CA TYR A 146 -1.75 11.81 3.57
C TYR A 146 -2.80 11.81 2.46
N PHE A 147 -3.93 11.13 2.65
CA PHE A 147 -4.95 11.07 1.60
C PHE A 147 -5.68 12.38 1.39
N LEU A 148 -5.88 13.20 2.42
CA LEU A 148 -6.40 14.55 2.26
C LEU A 148 -5.44 15.45 1.48
N TRP A 149 -4.14 15.34 1.75
CA TRP A 149 -3.11 16.05 0.99
C TRP A 149 -3.03 15.59 -0.46
N LYS A 150 -2.89 14.28 -0.72
CA LYS A 150 -2.76 13.77 -2.10
C LYS A 150 -4.01 14.03 -2.94
N SER A 151 -5.16 14.24 -2.30
CA SER A 151 -6.41 14.57 -2.95
C SER A 151 -6.68 16.06 -3.08
N ASP A 152 -5.71 16.94 -2.79
CA ASP A 152 -5.82 18.41 -2.85
C ASP A 152 -6.97 18.99 -2.00
N LEU A 153 -7.33 18.32 -0.91
CA LEU A 153 -8.32 18.80 0.05
C LEU A 153 -7.68 19.48 1.26
N GLN A 154 -6.40 19.17 1.52
CA GLN A 154 -5.60 19.83 2.55
C GLN A 154 -4.17 20.09 2.06
N GLY A 155 -3.49 21.03 2.72
CA GLY A 155 -2.07 21.27 2.49
C GLY A 155 -1.21 20.10 2.95
N GLU A 156 0.05 20.10 2.52
CA GLU A 156 0.99 19.08 2.93
C GLU A 156 1.21 19.08 4.47
N PRO A 157 1.10 17.91 5.14
CA PRO A 157 1.43 17.77 6.55
C PRO A 157 2.94 17.90 6.82
N ASP A 158 3.29 18.42 8.00
CA ASP A 158 4.67 18.40 8.49
C ASP A 158 5.02 17.01 9.04
N TRP A 159 5.43 16.11 8.15
CA TRP A 159 5.75 14.72 8.49
C TRP A 159 6.80 14.58 9.58
N ILE A 160 7.76 15.52 9.65
CA ILE A 160 8.82 15.53 10.66
C ILE A 160 8.25 15.84 12.05
N LYS A 161 7.22 16.68 12.13
CA LYS A 161 6.48 16.92 13.38
C LYS A 161 5.66 15.71 13.82
N HIS A 162 5.14 14.90 12.89
CA HIS A 162 4.41 13.68 13.23
C HIS A 162 5.32 12.54 13.69
N PHE A 163 6.53 12.45 13.11
CA PHE A 163 7.46 11.34 13.33
C PHE A 163 7.70 10.97 14.81
N PRO A 164 7.97 11.91 15.75
CA PRO A 164 8.20 11.61 17.17
C PRO A 164 6.98 11.07 17.93
N SER A 165 5.79 11.09 17.33
CA SER A 165 4.59 10.47 17.92
C SER A 165 4.42 9.00 17.52
N THR A 166 5.09 8.55 16.46
CA THR A 166 4.94 7.20 15.90
C THR A 166 5.77 6.17 16.67
N ILE A 167 5.47 4.88 16.45
CA ILE A 167 6.32 3.79 16.96
C ILE A 167 7.74 3.93 16.40
N LEU A 168 7.88 4.24 15.12
CA LEU A 168 9.20 4.40 14.48
C LEU A 168 10.03 5.54 15.09
N GLY A 169 9.39 6.64 15.51
CA GLY A 169 10.08 7.76 16.14
C GLY A 169 10.30 7.62 17.65
N ARG A 170 9.82 6.54 18.29
CA ARG A 170 9.87 6.38 19.76
C ARG A 170 10.38 5.03 20.25
N PHE A 171 10.44 4.01 19.40
CA PHE A 171 10.84 2.67 19.84
C PHE A 171 12.25 2.73 20.44
N GLN A 172 12.48 1.95 21.49
CA GLN A 172 13.77 1.87 22.18
C GLN A 172 14.49 0.55 21.93
N SER A 173 13.76 -0.47 21.46
CA SER A 173 14.30 -1.80 21.19
C SER A 173 13.48 -2.50 20.12
N THR A 174 14.16 -3.20 19.21
CA THR A 174 13.50 -4.04 18.20
C THR A 174 12.86 -5.29 18.79
N ILE A 175 13.27 -5.72 20.00
CA ILE A 175 12.76 -6.92 20.67
C ILE A 175 11.31 -6.73 21.13
N THR A 176 10.89 -5.49 21.38
CA THR A 176 9.52 -5.17 21.84
C THR A 176 8.53 -4.93 20.71
N LEU A 177 8.98 -5.04 19.45
CA LEU A 177 8.12 -4.80 18.28
C LEU A 177 7.33 -6.06 17.96
N ASP A 178 6.01 -5.97 18.04
CA ASP A 178 5.09 -6.99 17.58
C ASP A 178 4.63 -6.75 16.13
N GLU A 179 3.72 -7.60 15.64
CA GLU A 179 3.15 -7.48 14.29
C GLU A 179 2.46 -6.14 14.05
N SER A 180 1.71 -5.62 15.03
CA SER A 180 1.03 -4.32 14.90
C SER A 180 2.04 -3.18 14.83
N ALA A 181 3.11 -3.26 15.61
CA ALA A 181 4.22 -2.31 15.58
C ALA A 181 4.95 -2.33 14.24
N ALA A 182 5.18 -3.50 13.66
CA ALA A 182 5.78 -3.64 12.34
C ALA A 182 4.94 -2.96 11.24
N TYR A 183 3.63 -3.20 11.20
CA TYR A 183 2.72 -2.50 10.28
C TYR A 183 2.68 -0.98 10.54
N SER A 184 2.72 -0.55 11.80
CA SER A 184 2.79 0.88 12.11
C SER A 184 4.07 1.51 11.57
N ILE A 185 5.20 0.79 11.60
CA ILE A 185 6.49 1.26 11.08
C ILE A 185 6.45 1.36 9.56
N THR A 186 5.98 0.31 8.86
CA THR A 186 5.91 0.29 7.39
C THR A 186 5.02 1.40 6.85
N HIS A 187 3.83 1.59 7.44
CA HIS A 187 2.91 2.66 7.05
C HIS A 187 3.48 4.05 7.31
N THR A 188 4.15 4.27 8.44
CA THR A 188 4.81 5.55 8.74
C THR A 188 5.79 5.92 7.63
N LEU A 189 6.60 4.96 7.18
CA LEU A 189 7.57 5.15 6.11
C LEU A 189 6.92 5.35 4.73
N PHE A 190 5.81 4.64 4.43
CA PHE A 190 5.04 4.88 3.21
C PHE A 190 4.59 6.34 3.09
N TYR A 191 4.08 6.94 4.17
CA TYR A 191 3.63 8.33 4.14
C TYR A 191 4.80 9.33 4.12
N MET A 192 5.82 9.14 4.94
CA MET A 192 6.98 10.05 4.99
C MET A 192 7.74 10.09 3.65
N THR A 193 7.81 8.97 2.93
CA THR A 193 8.46 8.88 1.62
C THR A 193 7.53 9.23 0.45
N ASP A 194 6.26 9.55 0.71
CA ASP A 194 5.20 9.71 -0.31
C ASP A 194 5.22 8.54 -1.31
N PHE A 195 5.23 7.31 -0.77
CA PHE A 195 5.37 6.06 -1.53
C PHE A 195 6.56 6.11 -2.52
N GLY A 196 7.71 6.56 -2.02
CA GLY A 196 8.95 6.69 -2.78
C GLY A 196 8.97 7.84 -3.80
N ASN A 197 8.08 8.82 -3.72
CA ASN A 197 8.19 10.06 -4.49
C ASN A 197 9.26 11.01 -3.95
N ARG A 198 9.71 10.82 -2.71
CA ARG A 198 10.79 11.59 -2.10
C ARG A 198 11.65 10.75 -1.18
N SER A 199 12.85 11.24 -0.91
CA SER A 199 13.71 10.75 0.17
C SER A 199 13.18 11.19 1.53
N LEU A 200 13.51 10.44 2.58
CA LEU A 200 13.24 10.86 3.95
C LEU A 200 14.01 12.14 4.28
N SER A 201 13.32 13.12 4.87
CA SER A 201 13.92 14.37 5.35
C SER A 201 14.51 14.21 6.76
N LEU A 202 15.37 13.20 6.95
CA LEU A 202 16.08 12.90 8.19
C LEU A 202 17.59 12.89 7.97
N SER A 203 18.38 12.84 9.05
CA SER A 203 19.83 12.70 8.91
C SER A 203 20.19 11.31 8.35
N GLN A 204 21.34 11.18 7.69
CA GLN A 204 21.79 9.89 7.19
C GLN A 204 21.95 8.86 8.32
N SER A 205 22.35 9.30 9.51
CA SER A 205 22.47 8.45 10.70
C SER A 205 21.11 7.87 11.11
N ASP A 206 20.05 8.70 11.11
CA ASP A 206 18.70 8.25 11.45
C ASP A 206 18.17 7.27 10.39
N ILE A 207 18.44 7.54 9.10
CA ILE A 207 18.06 6.66 7.99
C ILE A 207 18.75 5.30 8.13
N ASP A 208 20.03 5.27 8.51
CA ASP A 208 20.79 4.05 8.71
C ASP A 208 20.27 3.26 9.93
N GLU A 209 19.91 3.94 11.02
CA GLU A 209 19.29 3.31 12.19
C GLU A 209 17.92 2.70 11.85
N ILE A 210 17.07 3.44 11.14
CA ILE A 210 15.79 2.94 10.64
C ILE A 210 16.01 1.71 9.75
N ALA A 211 16.99 1.76 8.83
CA ALA A 211 17.28 0.64 7.96
C ALA A 211 17.68 -0.62 8.75
N ASN A 212 18.49 -0.49 9.79
CA ASN A 212 18.86 -1.61 10.66
C ASN A 212 17.64 -2.24 11.35
N VAL A 213 16.67 -1.42 11.76
CA VAL A 213 15.40 -1.90 12.34
C VAL A 213 14.59 -2.66 11.29
N LEU A 214 14.45 -2.12 10.09
CA LEU A 214 13.73 -2.80 9.00
C LEU A 214 14.38 -4.12 8.62
N GLU A 215 15.72 -4.17 8.58
CA GLU A 215 16.46 -5.41 8.32
C GLU A 215 16.26 -6.44 9.45
N ALA A 216 16.25 -6.02 10.72
CA ALA A 216 15.96 -6.91 11.84
C ALA A 216 14.53 -7.48 11.78
N LEU A 217 13.54 -6.65 11.46
CA LEU A 217 12.15 -7.09 11.23
C LEU A 217 12.06 -8.01 10.00
N LEU A 218 12.80 -7.72 8.93
CA LEU A 218 12.82 -8.53 7.72
C LEU A 218 13.35 -9.93 8.01
N ILE A 219 14.42 -10.06 8.80
CA ILE A 219 14.91 -11.37 9.26
C ILE A 219 13.82 -12.11 10.04
N HIS A 220 13.14 -11.42 10.96
CA HIS A 220 12.09 -12.03 11.77
C HIS A 220 10.93 -12.57 10.91
N TYR A 221 10.33 -11.71 10.07
CA TYR A 221 9.16 -12.06 9.26
C TYR A 221 9.47 -13.01 8.12
N TRP A 222 10.68 -12.96 7.58
CA TRP A 222 11.16 -13.99 6.66
C TRP A 222 11.24 -15.35 7.38
N ARG A 223 11.80 -15.42 8.59
CA ARG A 223 11.91 -16.68 9.35
C ARG A 223 10.56 -17.29 9.70
N VAL A 224 9.59 -16.48 10.12
CA VAL A 224 8.24 -16.97 10.45
C VAL A 224 7.35 -17.16 9.21
N GLY A 225 7.82 -16.76 8.03
CA GLY A 225 7.10 -16.90 6.77
C GLY A 225 5.88 -15.99 6.68
N HIS A 226 5.96 -14.76 7.20
CA HIS A 226 4.93 -13.73 7.07
C HIS A 226 5.26 -12.88 5.84
N TYR A 227 4.74 -13.31 4.68
CA TYR A 227 5.11 -12.73 3.39
C TYR A 227 4.57 -11.31 3.22
N ASP A 228 3.46 -10.99 3.84
CA ASP A 228 2.85 -9.68 3.76
C ASP A 228 3.76 -8.58 4.33
N LEU A 229 4.16 -8.71 5.60
CA LEU A 229 5.12 -7.80 6.22
C LEU A 229 6.49 -7.85 5.54
N MET A 230 6.91 -9.02 5.08
CA MET A 230 8.15 -9.16 4.33
C MET A 230 8.14 -8.30 3.05
N GLY A 231 7.03 -8.28 2.31
CA GLY A 231 6.85 -7.44 1.13
C GLY A 231 6.87 -5.94 1.46
N GLU A 232 6.13 -5.51 2.49
CA GLU A 232 6.13 -4.10 2.91
C GLU A 232 7.52 -3.62 3.38
N LEU A 233 8.27 -4.46 4.10
CA LEU A 233 9.63 -4.15 4.54
C LEU A 233 10.60 -4.02 3.36
N LEU A 234 10.49 -4.88 2.34
CA LEU A 234 11.28 -4.77 1.11
C LEU A 234 10.97 -3.48 0.35
N ILE A 235 9.70 -3.09 0.25
CA ILE A 235 9.30 -1.81 -0.36
C ILE A 235 9.95 -0.64 0.40
N ASN A 236 9.84 -0.64 1.73
CA ASN A 236 10.40 0.43 2.56
C ASN A 236 11.93 0.50 2.46
N LEU A 237 12.64 -0.63 2.48
CA LEU A 237 14.09 -0.67 2.25
C LEU A 237 14.47 -0.12 0.86
N THR A 238 13.61 -0.31 -0.15
CA THR A 238 13.80 0.28 -1.47
C THR A 238 13.59 1.79 -1.47
N PHE A 239 12.61 2.31 -0.72
CA PHE A 239 12.42 3.75 -0.54
C PHE A 239 13.58 4.41 0.20
N LEU A 240 14.24 3.69 1.12
CA LEU A 240 15.45 4.15 1.82
C LEU A 240 16.76 3.96 1.03
N GLU A 241 16.68 3.41 -0.19
CA GLU A 241 17.85 3.10 -1.03
C GLU A 241 18.82 2.09 -0.39
N LYS A 242 18.29 1.20 0.45
CA LYS A 242 19.00 0.11 1.14
C LYS A 242 18.75 -1.26 0.50
N ASN A 243 18.43 -1.28 -0.79
CA ASN A 243 18.08 -2.48 -1.55
C ASN A 243 19.28 -3.22 -2.18
N ASN A 244 20.51 -2.92 -1.76
CA ASN A 244 21.75 -3.54 -2.25
C ASN A 244 22.37 -4.54 -1.27
N THR A 245 21.83 -4.68 -0.05
CA THR A 245 22.39 -5.57 0.97
C THR A 245 22.22 -7.05 0.58
N TYR A 246 23.07 -7.92 1.15
CA TYR A 246 22.93 -9.37 0.93
C TYR A 246 21.63 -9.88 1.53
N LEU A 247 21.24 -9.38 2.70
CA LEU A 247 19.97 -9.71 3.35
C LEU A 247 18.79 -9.34 2.45
N TYR A 248 18.73 -8.11 1.95
CA TYR A 248 17.68 -7.64 1.05
C TYR A 248 17.51 -8.58 -0.14
N ARG A 249 18.61 -8.89 -0.84
CA ARG A 249 18.57 -9.72 -2.06
C ARG A 249 18.05 -11.13 -1.79
N ASN A 250 18.48 -11.77 -0.70
CA ASN A 250 18.03 -13.13 -0.39
C ASN A 250 16.58 -13.16 0.11
N ALA A 251 16.19 -12.20 0.96
CA ALA A 251 14.81 -12.06 1.39
C ALA A 251 13.91 -11.81 0.16
N ARG A 252 14.26 -10.85 -0.69
CA ARG A 252 13.53 -10.57 -1.92
C ARG A 252 13.37 -11.81 -2.82
N ASN A 253 14.43 -12.60 -3.01
CA ASN A 253 14.32 -13.85 -3.78
C ASN A 253 13.38 -14.86 -3.10
N ALA A 254 13.42 -14.98 -1.77
CA ALA A 254 12.50 -15.83 -1.04
C ALA A 254 11.04 -15.35 -1.13
N PHE A 255 10.81 -14.03 -1.16
CA PHE A 255 9.48 -13.44 -1.39
C PHE A 255 8.99 -13.71 -2.81
N LEU A 256 9.84 -13.54 -3.84
CA LEU A 256 9.50 -13.88 -5.24
C LEU A 256 9.15 -15.36 -5.42
N ASN A 257 9.84 -16.24 -4.69
CA ASN A 257 9.55 -17.68 -4.70
C ASN A 257 8.24 -18.05 -3.98
N ALA A 258 7.59 -17.11 -3.29
CA ALA A 258 6.30 -17.34 -2.63
C ALA A 258 5.09 -17.14 -3.57
N TRP A 259 5.30 -16.61 -4.78
CA TRP A 259 4.23 -16.49 -5.78
C TRP A 259 3.72 -17.86 -6.19
N ASN A 260 2.39 -18.01 -6.20
CA ASN A 260 1.72 -19.14 -6.81
C ASN A 260 1.75 -19.01 -8.34
N GLU A 261 1.55 -20.12 -9.03
CA GLU A 261 1.52 -20.17 -10.50
C GLU A 261 0.45 -19.26 -11.10
N ASP A 262 -0.67 -19.06 -10.37
CA ASP A 262 -1.80 -18.23 -10.78
C ASP A 262 -1.59 -16.72 -10.55
N GLY A 263 -0.47 -16.33 -9.95
CA GLY A 263 -0.13 -14.93 -9.66
C GLY A 263 -0.50 -14.45 -8.26
N SER A 264 -1.20 -15.23 -7.46
CA SER A 264 -1.47 -14.89 -6.06
C SER A 264 -0.25 -15.09 -5.16
N ILE A 265 -0.21 -14.37 -4.04
CA ILE A 265 0.80 -14.56 -2.99
C ILE A 265 0.06 -14.81 -1.68
N PRO A 266 0.34 -15.90 -0.96
CA PRO A 266 -0.26 -16.14 0.34
C PRO A 266 0.29 -15.14 1.38
N ALA A 267 -0.54 -14.70 2.35
CA ALA A 267 -0.07 -13.87 3.47
C ALA A 267 0.99 -14.55 4.34
N MET A 268 0.89 -15.88 4.50
CA MET A 268 1.82 -16.67 5.29
C MET A 268 2.22 -17.95 4.58
N LYS A 269 3.43 -18.46 4.86
CA LYS A 269 3.94 -19.73 4.32
C LYS A 269 3.02 -20.92 4.58
N ASN A 270 2.42 -20.97 5.77
CA ASN A 270 1.42 -21.96 6.12
C ASN A 270 0.09 -21.25 6.32
N LYS A 271 -0.95 -21.70 5.62
CA LYS A 271 -2.32 -21.28 5.92
C LYS A 271 -2.62 -21.72 7.36
N ARG A 272 -3.00 -20.79 8.24
CA ARG A 272 -3.53 -21.18 9.55
C ARG A 272 -4.75 -22.08 9.28
N ASN A 273 -4.88 -23.19 10.02
CA ASN A 273 -6.00 -24.14 9.91
C ASN A 273 -7.32 -23.52 10.42
N GLU A 274 -7.68 -22.34 9.91
CA GLU A 274 -8.93 -21.66 10.20
C GLU A 274 -9.87 -21.95 9.04
N SER A 275 -10.87 -22.77 9.32
CA SER A 275 -11.94 -23.24 8.42
C SER A 275 -12.83 -22.13 7.83
N GLU A 276 -12.41 -20.87 7.90
CA GLU A 276 -13.23 -19.69 7.59
C GLU A 276 -12.58 -18.70 6.63
N GLN A 277 -11.25 -18.76 6.37
CA GLN A 277 -10.61 -17.79 5.47
C GLN A 277 -10.67 -18.24 4.01
N SER A 278 -11.43 -17.49 3.20
CA SER A 278 -11.45 -17.66 1.74
C SER A 278 -10.04 -17.48 1.17
N GLU A 279 -9.74 -18.16 0.07
CA GLU A 279 -8.47 -18.00 -0.65
C GLU A 279 -8.18 -16.53 -0.98
N PHE A 280 -9.22 -15.80 -1.42
CA PHE A 280 -9.14 -14.36 -1.64
C PHE A 280 -8.65 -13.63 -0.38
N SER A 281 -9.34 -13.80 0.74
CA SER A 281 -9.01 -13.13 2.01
C SER A 281 -7.61 -13.45 2.53
N PHE A 282 -7.04 -14.59 2.14
CA PHE A 282 -5.70 -15.01 2.54
C PHE A 282 -4.59 -14.46 1.62
N CYS A 283 -4.91 -14.15 0.36
CA CYS A 283 -3.91 -13.80 -0.64
C CYS A 283 -3.97 -12.35 -1.13
N TYR A 284 -5.13 -11.68 -1.10
CA TYR A 284 -5.32 -10.44 -1.87
C TYR A 284 -4.35 -9.33 -1.45
N HIS A 285 -4.17 -9.12 -0.14
CA HIS A 285 -3.38 -8.01 0.38
C HIS A 285 -1.91 -8.16 0.01
N THR A 286 -1.31 -9.32 0.31
CA THR A 286 0.06 -9.66 -0.09
C THR A 286 0.25 -9.59 -1.61
N THR A 287 -0.77 -9.96 -2.38
CA THR A 287 -0.74 -9.86 -3.85
C THR A 287 -0.67 -8.39 -4.29
N LEU A 288 -1.42 -7.48 -3.65
CA LEU A 288 -1.29 -6.03 -3.88
C LEU A 288 0.11 -5.52 -3.52
N VAL A 289 0.65 -5.96 -2.38
CA VAL A 289 2.01 -5.63 -1.93
C VAL A 289 3.05 -6.11 -2.94
N GLY A 290 2.90 -7.32 -3.49
CA GLY A 290 3.80 -7.86 -4.50
C GLY A 290 3.80 -7.06 -5.81
N VAL A 291 2.62 -6.62 -6.27
CA VAL A 291 2.52 -5.72 -7.44
C VAL A 291 3.19 -4.38 -7.12
N LEU A 292 2.95 -3.81 -5.94
CA LEU A 292 3.55 -2.55 -5.52
C LEU A 292 5.09 -2.65 -5.46
N LEU A 293 5.64 -3.74 -4.90
CA LEU A 293 7.08 -3.99 -4.90
C LEU A 293 7.64 -4.02 -6.32
N CYS A 294 7.01 -4.77 -7.23
CA CYS A 294 7.45 -4.83 -8.62
C CYS A 294 7.44 -3.45 -9.28
N ALA A 295 6.36 -2.68 -9.09
CA ALA A 295 6.23 -1.34 -9.66
C ALA A 295 7.27 -0.36 -9.10
N VAL A 296 7.56 -0.41 -7.79
CA VAL A 296 8.61 0.38 -7.13
C VAL A 296 9.99 0.04 -7.68
N GLU A 297 10.32 -1.25 -7.82
CA GLU A 297 11.64 -1.68 -8.32
C GLU A 297 11.84 -1.35 -9.81
N ILE A 298 10.78 -1.44 -10.63
CA ILE A 298 10.78 -0.97 -12.03
C ILE A 298 11.06 0.53 -12.06
N ASN A 299 10.33 1.34 -11.29
CA ASN A 299 10.49 2.80 -11.26
C ASN A 299 11.90 3.22 -10.85
N LYS A 300 12.45 2.63 -9.79
CA LYS A 300 13.84 2.92 -9.36
C LYS A 300 14.85 2.52 -10.43
N THR A 301 14.60 1.46 -11.18
CA THR A 301 15.50 1.01 -12.26
C THR A 301 15.48 1.97 -13.46
N LEU A 302 14.31 2.51 -13.81
CA LEU A 302 14.14 3.50 -14.89
C LEU A 302 14.64 4.91 -14.49
N GLN A 303 14.42 5.35 -13.25
CA GLN A 303 14.91 6.67 -12.77
C GLN A 303 16.45 6.75 -12.79
N LYS A 304 17.14 5.64 -12.51
CA LYS A 304 18.60 5.54 -12.64
C LYS A 304 19.08 5.68 -14.08
N GLU A 305 18.22 5.51 -15.09
CA GLU A 305 18.54 5.78 -16.50
C GLU A 305 18.43 7.26 -16.83
N ALA A 306 17.36 7.92 -16.38
CA ALA A 306 17.13 9.34 -16.67
C ALA A 306 18.15 10.29 -16.01
N SER A 307 18.87 9.80 -14.99
CA SER A 307 19.87 10.57 -14.23
C SER A 307 21.32 10.30 -14.69
N LYS A 308 21.53 9.46 -15.72
CA LYS A 308 22.83 9.16 -16.33
C LYS A 308 22.93 9.82 -17.69
#